data_AF-A0A2S8D7L2-F1
#
_entry.id   AF-A0A2S8D7L2-F1
#
_cell.length_a   1.000
_cell.length_b   1.000
_cell.length_c   1.000
_cell.angle_alpha   90.00
_cell.angle_beta   90.00
_cell.angle_gamma   90.00
#
_symmetry.space_group_name_H-M   'P 1'
#
loop_
_entity.id
_entity.type
_entity.pdbx_description
1 polymer ?
#
loop_
_entity_poly.entity_id
_entity_poly.type
_entity_poly.pdbx_seq_one_letter_code
_entity_poly.pdbx_strand_id
1 'polypeptide(L)' 'MYKCVLAVLILLSGCKSLPTPLCHGKAYLGGEETIIPIYGIKKSGKYKLYHAGHHYNWRWVGAGAFDSTTCSQIM' A
#
# COMPACT_ATOMS: atom_id res chain seq x y z
N MET A 1 -42.43 -8.89 22.18
CA MET A 1 -41.32 -9.56 21.45
C MET A 1 -41.69 -9.41 19.98
N TYR A 2 -41.01 -8.74 19.05
CA TYR A 2 -39.58 -8.66 18.68
C TYR A 2 -39.45 -7.56 17.60
N LYS A 3 -39.60 -6.27 17.91
CA LYS A 3 -39.64 -5.22 16.86
C LYS A 3 -38.76 -4.00 17.19
N CYS A 4 -37.55 -4.21 17.70
CA CYS A 4 -36.57 -3.12 17.90
C CYS A 4 -35.15 -3.43 17.40
N VAL A 5 -34.91 -4.53 16.67
CA VAL A 5 -33.54 -5.01 16.44
C VAL A 5 -33.01 -4.78 15.01
N LEU A 6 -33.76 -4.11 14.11
CA LEU A 6 -33.35 -3.98 12.70
C LEU A 6 -32.76 -2.63 12.28
N ALA A 7 -32.73 -1.61 13.14
CA ALA A 7 -32.35 -0.25 12.74
C ALA A 7 -30.87 0.12 12.97
N VAL A 8 -30.08 -0.74 13.64
CA VAL A 8 -28.71 -0.42 14.10
C VAL A 8 -27.65 -1.26 13.37
N LEU A 9 -27.78 -1.41 12.05
CA LEU A 9 -26.76 -2.12 11.24
C LEU A 9 -26.17 -1.28 10.11
N ILE A 10 -26.69 -0.07 9.85
CA ILE A 10 -26.31 0.75 8.68
C ILE A 10 -25.23 1.80 9.03
N LEU A 11 -24.94 2.04 10.31
CA LEU A 11 -24.01 3.11 10.74
C LEU A 11 -22.52 2.71 10.74
N LEU A 12 -22.17 1.49 10.32
CA LEU A 12 -20.78 1.00 10.34
C LEU A 12 -20.07 1.08 8.98
N SER A 13 -20.66 1.68 7.94
CA SER A 13 -19.95 2.00 6.71
C SER A 13 -19.00 3.19 6.92
N GLY A 14 -17.93 2.97 7.69
CA GLY A 14 -16.83 3.91 7.80
C GLY A 14 -16.09 3.99 6.46
N CYS A 15 -16.17 5.14 5.80
CA CYS A 15 -15.37 5.43 4.60
C CYS A 15 -13.91 5.58 5.05
N LYS A 16 -13.17 4.47 5.12
CA LYS A 16 -11.76 4.48 5.49
C LYS A 16 -10.95 4.80 4.23
N SER A 17 -10.61 6.08 4.06
CA SER A 17 -9.64 6.50 3.05
C SER A 17 -8.33 5.75 3.24
N LEU A 18 -7.75 5.25 2.15
CA LEU A 18 -6.41 4.67 2.18
C LEU A 18 -5.42 5.72 2.71
N PRO A 19 -4.38 5.30 3.45
CA PRO A 19 -3.33 6.22 3.87
C PRO A 19 -2.73 6.91 2.64
N THR A 20 -2.22 8.12 2.80
CA THR A 20 -1.53 8.82 1.71
C THR A 20 -0.20 8.10 1.42
N PRO A 21 0.10 7.78 0.14
CA PRO A 21 1.37 7.16 -0.20
C PRO A 21 2.52 8.14 0.00
N LEU A 22 3.64 7.64 0.50
CA LEU A 22 4.86 8.42 0.71
C LEU A 22 5.54 8.74 -0.62
N CYS A 23 5.55 7.77 -1.53
CA CYS A 23 6.16 7.86 -2.85
C CYS A 23 5.58 6.77 -3.76
N HIS A 24 6.07 6.70 -5.00
CA HIS A 24 5.64 5.70 -5.97
C HIS A 24 6.84 4.92 -6.51
N GLY A 25 6.66 3.63 -6.71
CA GLY A 25 7.58 2.77 -7.45
C GLY A 25 7.00 2.45 -8.82
N LYS A 26 7.82 2.37 -9.85
CA LYS A 26 7.45 1.84 -11.15
C LYS A 26 7.94 0.41 -11.25
N ALA A 27 7.08 -0.50 -11.70
CA ALA A 27 7.43 -1.88 -11.96
C ALA A 27 6.74 -2.35 -13.24
N TYR A 28 7.45 -3.10 -14.09
CA TYR A 28 6.86 -3.80 -15.23
C TYR A 28 6.14 -5.07 -14.76
N LEU A 29 4.81 -5.03 -14.73
CA LEU A 29 3.97 -6.17 -14.38
C LEU A 29 3.23 -6.64 -15.64
N GLY A 30 3.45 -7.89 -16.05
CA GLY A 30 2.76 -8.45 -17.23
C GLY A 30 3.09 -7.76 -18.56
N GLY A 31 4.22 -7.04 -18.65
CA GLY A 31 4.63 -6.31 -19.84
C GLY A 31 4.21 -4.83 -19.88
N GLU A 32 3.53 -4.33 -18.86
CA GLU A 32 3.09 -2.93 -18.74
C GLU A 32 3.75 -2.21 -17.56
N GLU A 33 4.13 -0.94 -17.75
CA GLU A 33 4.64 -0.10 -16.67
C GLU A 33 3.51 0.22 -15.68
N THR A 34 3.60 -0.31 -14.46
CA THR A 34 2.63 -0.07 -13.40
C THR A 34 3.23 0.84 -12.32
N ILE A 35 2.47 1.88 -11.94
CA ILE A 35 2.82 2.79 -10.85
C ILE A 35 2.22 2.24 -9.54
N ILE A 36 3.09 1.91 -8.60
CA ILE A 36 2.75 1.25 -7.36
C ILE A 36 2.97 2.21 -6.18
N PRO A 37 1.94 2.50 -5.36
CA PRO A 37 2.09 3.35 -4.20
C PRO A 37 2.95 2.66 -3.11
N ILE A 38 3.89 3.42 -2.55
CA ILE A 38 4.77 3.01 -1.46
C ILE A 38 4.38 3.80 -0.21
N TYR A 39 4.13 3.09 0.89
CA TYR A 39 3.64 3.64 2.15
C TYR A 39 4.71 3.67 3.24
N GLY A 40 5.86 3.07 3.01
CA GLY A 40 6.94 3.01 4.00
C GLY A 40 8.24 2.52 3.40
N ILE A 41 9.34 2.94 4.02
CA ILE A 41 10.70 2.58 3.63
C ILE A 41 11.42 2.16 4.91
N LYS A 42 12.10 1.02 4.89
CA LYS A 42 12.97 0.60 6.00
C LYS A 42 14.23 -0.05 5.47
N LYS A 43 15.29 0.01 6.28
CA LYS A 43 16.56 -0.69 6.02
C LYS A 43 16.63 -1.92 6.91
N SER A 44 16.88 -3.09 6.33
CA SER A 44 17.11 -4.35 7.03
C SER A 44 18.51 -4.84 6.66
N GLY A 45 19.49 -4.51 7.51
CA GLY A 45 20.91 -4.75 7.22
C GLY A 45 21.38 -3.96 6.00
N LYS A 46 21.78 -4.68 4.94
CA LYS A 46 22.22 -4.09 3.67
C LYS A 46 21.07 -3.86 2.68
N TYR A 47 19.88 -4.38 2.96
CA TYR A 47 18.74 -4.33 2.04
C TYR A 47 17.79 -3.17 2.38
N LYS A 48 17.31 -2.47 1.35
CA LYS A 48 16.24 -1.49 1.45
C LYS A 48 14.91 -2.17 1.10
N LEU A 49 13.95 -2.07 2.00
CA LEU A 49 12.63 -2.66 1.87
C LEU A 49 11.58 -1.54 1.75
N TYR A 50 10.62 -1.73 0.85
CA TYR A 50 9.53 -0.83 0.59
C TYR A 50 8.22 -1.50 0.94
N HIS A 51 7.38 -0.82 1.73
CA HIS A 51 6.03 -1.27 2.02
C HIS A 51 5.11 -0.80 0.91
N ALA A 52 4.76 -1.71 0.01
CA ALA A 52 4.04 -1.36 -1.21
C ALA A 52 2.58 -1.84 -1.13
N GLY A 53 1.70 -1.15 -1.85
CA GLY A 53 0.26 -1.35 -1.77
C GLY A 53 -0.27 -2.66 -2.36
N HIS A 54 -1.47 -2.57 -2.93
CA HIS A 54 -2.26 -3.71 -3.40
C HIS A 54 -1.49 -4.65 -4.35
N HIS A 55 -0.72 -4.13 -5.30
CA HIS A 55 0.06 -4.95 -6.25
C HIS A 55 1.06 -5.91 -5.57
N TYR A 56 1.51 -5.58 -4.36
CA TYR A 56 2.40 -6.42 -3.55
C TYR A 56 1.73 -6.97 -2.29
N ASN A 57 0.39 -7.00 -2.26
CA ASN A 57 -0.38 -7.49 -1.11
C ASN A 57 -0.02 -6.81 0.22
N TRP A 58 0.31 -5.51 0.21
CA TRP A 58 0.69 -4.78 1.42
C TRP A 58 1.93 -5.36 2.13
N ARG A 59 2.85 -5.96 1.35
CA ARG A 59 4.07 -6.59 1.87
C ARG A 59 5.27 -5.66 1.78
N TRP A 60 6.25 -5.95 2.62
CA TRP A 60 7.59 -5.40 2.47
C TRP A 60 8.32 -6.15 1.36
N VAL A 61 8.64 -5.43 0.28
CA VAL A 61 9.37 -5.96 -0.87
C VAL A 61 10.72 -5.26 -1.00
N GLY A 62 11.72 -5.95 -1.55
CA GLY A 62 13.04 -5.39 -1.76
C GLY A 62 13.06 -4.33 -2.87
N ALA A 63 14.13 -3.54 -2.91
CA ALA A 63 14.34 -2.58 -3.99
C ALA A 63 14.32 -3.19 -5.39
N GLY A 64 14.72 -4.46 -5.54
CA GLY A 64 14.68 -5.18 -6.82
C GLY A 64 13.27 -5.52 -7.33
N ALA A 65 12.21 -5.21 -6.58
CA ALA A 65 10.83 -5.35 -7.06
C ALA A 65 10.37 -4.14 -7.89
N PHE A 66 11.20 -3.11 -8.04
CA PHE A 66 10.87 -1.91 -8.80
C PHE A 66 11.97 -1.62 -9.81
N ASP A 67 11.57 -1.20 -11.02
CA ASP A 67 12.49 -0.69 -12.04
C ASP A 67 13.02 0.70 -11.65
N SER A 68 12.17 1.53 -11.04
CA SER A 68 12.56 2.82 -10.48
C SER A 68 11.65 3.23 -9.33
N THR A 69 12.15 4.09 -8.43
CA THR A 69 11.35 4.62 -7.32
C THR A 69 11.49 6.13 -7.24
N THR A 70 10.38 6.86 -7.11
CA THR A 70 10.36 8.31 -6.83
C THR A 70 10.58 8.63 -5.37
N CYS A 71 10.76 7.60 -4.54
CA CYS A 71 11.15 7.73 -3.16
C CYS A 71 12.54 8.36 -3.10
N SER A 72 12.59 9.70 -2.93
CA SER A 72 13.81 10.38 -2.57
C SER A 72 14.38 9.62 -1.39
N GLN A 73 15.62 9.16 -1.54
CA GLN A 73 16.29 8.33 -0.56
C GLN A 73 16.32 9.17 0.71
N ILE A 74 15.35 8.96 1.61
CA ILE A 74 15.40 9.51 2.96
C ILE A 74 16.58 8.76 3.59
N MET A 75 17.74 9.41 3.45
CA MET A 75 19.01 9.05 4.05
C MET A 75 18.93 9.39 5.52
#